data_AF-A0A427A4R5-F1
#
_entry.id   AF-A0A427A4R5-F1
#
_cell.length_a   1.000
_cell.length_b   1.000
_cell.length_c   1.000
_cell.angle_alpha   90.00
_cell.angle_beta   90.00
_cell.angle_gamma   90.00
#
_symmetry.space_group_name_H-M   'P 1'
#
loop_
_entity.id
_entity.type
_entity.pdbx_description
1 polymer ?
#
loop_
_entity_poly.entity_id
_entity_poly.type
_entity_poly.pdbx_seq_one_letter_code
_entity_poly.pdbx_strand_id
1 'polypeptide(L)'
;MGDGEISISAYDTAWVALLKNTDGSGGPRFPSSLQWIVHNQLPDGSWGDAVIFSAHDRMINTLACNMWRLREEEAELMPIGFEVAFPSLLDIAKELELEIPYGDPSLQEIDAKRNLKLKRYCSKTPVLHSPFQTYWTEDGICWAKNTRVHEVDDTSMGFRLLRLHGYDVSAGE
;
A
#
# COMPACT_ATOMS: atom_id res chain seq x y z
N MET A 1 20.24 -10.32 37.53
CA MET A 1 18.96 -10.57 36.86
C MET A 1 19.23 -10.33 35.39
N GLY A 2 19.27 -11.39 34.58
CA GLY A 2 19.51 -11.27 33.15
C GLY A 2 18.27 -10.72 32.48
N ASP A 3 18.45 -9.79 31.55
CA ASP A 3 17.38 -9.31 30.68
C ASP A 3 16.76 -10.53 30.00
N GLY A 4 15.44 -10.69 30.14
CA GLY A 4 14.74 -11.87 29.64
C GLY A 4 15.02 -12.08 28.15
N GLU A 5 15.36 -13.32 27.77
CA GLU A 5 15.54 -13.69 26.37
C GLU A 5 14.18 -13.58 25.65
N ILE A 6 13.95 -12.44 25.02
CA ILE A 6 12.82 -12.19 24.13
C ILE A 6 13.39 -12.04 22.72
N SER A 7 12.76 -12.70 21.75
CA SER A 7 13.13 -12.58 20.34
C SER A 7 13.01 -11.13 19.87
N ILE A 8 13.94 -10.70 19.02
CA ILE A 8 13.92 -9.35 18.43
C ILE A 8 12.65 -9.20 17.58
N SER A 9 11.86 -8.17 17.86
CA SER A 9 10.67 -7.79 17.10
C SER A 9 11.08 -7.03 15.83
N ALA A 10 10.75 -7.58 14.67
CA ALA A 10 11.04 -6.93 13.39
C ALA A 10 10.25 -5.61 13.24
N TYR A 11 9.02 -5.58 13.76
CA TYR A 11 8.17 -4.40 13.84
C TYR A 11 8.88 -3.28 14.62
N ASP A 12 9.25 -3.52 15.88
CA ASP A 12 9.91 -2.50 16.72
C ASP A 12 11.24 -2.03 16.12
N THR A 13 12.00 -2.96 15.54
CA THR A 13 13.27 -2.65 14.86
C THR A 13 13.07 -1.76 13.63
N ALA A 14 12.00 -2.00 12.86
CA ALA A 14 11.63 -1.17 11.73
C ALA A 14 11.28 0.27 12.13
N TRP A 15 10.65 0.46 13.28
CA TRP A 15 10.36 1.79 13.80
C TRP A 15 11.60 2.56 14.22
N VAL A 16 12.53 1.89 14.90
CA VAL A 16 13.79 2.51 15.30
C VAL A 16 14.61 2.93 14.07
N ALA A 17 14.53 2.15 12.98
CA ALA A 17 15.20 2.44 11.72
C ALA A 17 14.70 3.72 11.02
N LEU A 18 13.45 4.14 11.27
CA LEU A 18 12.86 5.35 10.66
C LEU A 18 13.28 6.66 11.35
N LEU A 19 13.89 6.59 12.54
CA LEU A 19 14.33 7.77 13.27
C LEU A 19 15.47 8.46 12.53
N LYS A 20 15.36 9.77 12.30
CA LYS A 20 16.40 10.56 11.62
C LYS A 20 17.41 11.14 12.59
N ASN A 21 18.62 11.41 12.08
CA ASN A 21 19.62 12.16 12.80
C ASN A 21 19.11 13.58 13.14
N THR A 22 19.40 14.04 14.36
CA THR A 22 19.05 15.40 14.83
C THR A 22 19.93 16.50 14.22
N ASP A 23 21.03 16.12 13.59
CA ASP A 23 21.99 17.05 12.96
C ASP A 23 21.59 17.48 11.54
N GLY A 24 20.49 16.93 11.00
CA GLY A 24 20.01 17.26 9.66
C GLY A 24 20.73 16.52 8.53
N SER A 25 21.63 15.57 8.82
CA SER A 25 22.39 14.78 7.82
C SER A 25 21.53 13.86 6.94
N GLY A 26 20.20 13.86 7.09
CA GLY A 26 19.26 13.09 6.27
C GLY A 26 19.23 11.58 6.57
N GLY A 27 20.30 11.04 7.16
CA GLY A 27 20.44 9.62 7.45
C GLY A 27 19.71 9.13 8.72
N PRO A 28 19.61 7.79 8.87
CA PRO A 28 19.00 7.14 10.03
C PRO A 28 19.86 7.34 11.28
N ARG A 29 19.19 7.59 12.42
CA ARG A 29 19.79 7.70 13.74
C ARG A 29 20.47 6.42 14.20
N PHE A 30 19.90 5.29 13.81
CA PHE A 30 20.38 3.96 14.17
C PHE A 30 20.60 3.12 12.91
N PRO A 31 21.75 3.26 12.23
CA PRO A 31 22.05 2.49 11.02
C PRO A 31 22.03 0.97 11.24
N SER A 32 22.36 0.52 12.46
CA SER A 32 22.31 -0.90 12.85
C SER A 32 20.91 -1.50 12.78
N SER A 33 19.85 -0.72 13.00
CA SER A 33 18.46 -1.18 12.87
C SER A 33 18.11 -1.47 11.42
N LEU A 34 18.52 -0.61 10.48
CA LEU A 34 18.36 -0.89 9.04
C LEU A 34 19.19 -2.10 8.60
N GLN A 35 20.42 -2.21 9.08
CA GLN A 35 21.24 -3.39 8.80
C GLN A 35 20.56 -4.66 9.30
N TRP A 36 19.99 -4.64 10.51
CA TRP A 36 19.26 -5.79 11.02
C TRP A 36 18.10 -6.16 10.11
N ILE A 37 17.29 -5.19 9.67
CA ILE A 37 16.17 -5.44 8.75
C ILE A 37 16.65 -6.13 7.48
N VAL A 38 17.69 -5.60 6.84
CA VAL A 38 18.25 -6.16 5.59
C VAL A 38 18.75 -7.60 5.77
N HIS A 39 19.36 -7.92 6.90
CA HIS A 39 19.95 -9.25 7.13
C HIS A 39 18.95 -10.29 7.65
N ASN A 40 17.79 -9.88 8.17
CA ASN A 40 16.81 -10.77 8.80
C ASN A 40 15.54 -10.96 7.96
N GLN A 41 15.58 -10.63 6.67
CA GLN A 41 14.51 -10.98 5.74
C GLN A 41 14.42 -12.50 5.58
N LEU A 42 13.21 -13.05 5.66
CA LEU A 42 12.97 -14.48 5.46
C LEU A 42 13.09 -14.86 3.96
N PRO A 43 13.28 -16.15 3.63
CA PRO A 43 13.40 -16.60 2.24
C PRO A 43 12.17 -16.29 1.37
N ASP A 44 11.00 -16.10 1.97
CA ASP A 44 9.75 -15.72 1.29
C ASP A 44 9.62 -14.19 1.09
N GLY A 45 10.61 -13.41 1.53
CA GLY A 45 10.64 -11.96 1.43
C GLY A 45 9.92 -11.22 2.57
N SER A 46 9.32 -11.95 3.52
CA SER A 46 8.63 -11.37 4.68
C SER A 46 9.56 -11.17 5.88
N TRP A 47 9.05 -10.48 6.90
CA TRP A 47 9.62 -10.41 8.25
C TRP A 47 8.59 -10.91 9.26
N GLY A 48 9.05 -11.48 10.37
CA GLY A 48 8.22 -12.04 11.43
C GLY A 48 8.84 -13.30 12.02
N ASP A 49 8.07 -14.07 12.80
CA ASP A 49 8.59 -15.30 13.41
C ASP A 49 8.89 -16.37 12.34
N ALA A 50 10.09 -16.94 12.38
CA ALA A 50 10.56 -17.93 11.41
C ALA A 50 9.97 -19.33 11.63
N VAL A 51 9.54 -19.63 12.85
CA VAL A 51 9.05 -20.95 13.28
C VAL A 51 7.52 -20.97 13.31
N ILE A 52 6.89 -19.88 13.77
CA ILE A 52 5.45 -19.75 13.91
C ILE A 52 4.93 -18.85 12.79
N PHE A 53 4.24 -19.45 11.81
CA PHE A 53 3.58 -18.67 10.77
C PHE A 53 2.25 -18.10 11.27
N SER A 54 2.18 -16.77 11.37
CA SER A 54 0.93 -16.03 11.54
C SER A 54 0.82 -15.02 10.41
N ALA A 55 -0.26 -15.07 9.63
CA ALA A 55 -0.46 -14.15 8.51
C ALA A 55 -0.47 -12.68 8.97
N HIS A 56 -1.09 -12.39 10.12
CA HIS A 56 -1.10 -11.05 10.71
C HIS A 56 0.30 -10.59 11.09
N ASP A 57 1.08 -11.45 11.75
CA ASP A 57 2.46 -11.18 12.14
C ASP A 57 3.34 -10.92 10.91
N ARG A 58 3.24 -11.77 9.88
CA ARG A 58 4.01 -11.60 8.65
C ARG A 58 3.64 -10.32 7.94
N MET A 59 2.35 -10.01 7.82
CA MET A 59 1.91 -8.79 7.16
C MET A 59 2.39 -7.53 7.88
N ILE A 60 2.22 -7.44 9.21
CA ILE A 60 2.54 -6.22 9.95
C ILE A 60 4.06 -5.97 10.03
N ASN A 61 4.85 -7.02 10.27
CA ASN A 61 6.31 -6.91 10.31
C ASN A 61 6.88 -6.58 8.93
N THR A 62 6.37 -7.22 7.86
CA THR A 62 6.81 -6.95 6.48
C THR A 62 6.45 -5.53 6.05
N LEU A 63 5.25 -5.08 6.38
CA LEU A 63 4.83 -3.71 6.11
C LEU A 63 5.74 -2.71 6.81
N ALA A 64 5.95 -2.87 8.12
CA ALA A 64 6.81 -1.99 8.91
C ALA A 64 8.24 -1.97 8.36
N CYS A 65 8.82 -3.14 8.07
CA CYS A 65 10.18 -3.25 7.52
C CYS A 65 10.35 -2.63 6.14
N ASN A 66 9.28 -2.51 5.33
CA ASN A 66 9.34 -1.91 4.00
C ASN A 66 8.88 -0.44 3.96
N MET A 67 8.36 0.12 5.05
CA MET A 67 7.91 1.52 5.07
C MET A 67 9.00 2.52 4.68
N TRP A 68 10.26 2.28 5.05
CA TRP A 68 11.37 3.15 4.65
C TRP A 68 11.60 3.12 3.13
N ARG A 69 11.39 1.96 2.48
CA ARG A 69 11.50 1.83 1.01
C ARG A 69 10.40 2.58 0.29
N LEU A 70 9.18 2.59 0.84
CA LEU A 70 8.07 3.39 0.29
C LEU A 70 8.41 4.89 0.20
N ARG A 71 9.38 5.36 0.99
CA ARG A 71 9.87 6.75 0.96
C ARG A 71 10.97 6.99 -0.06
N GLU A 72 11.81 5.99 -0.32
CA GLU A 72 13.04 6.14 -1.12
C GLU A 72 12.93 5.58 -2.54
N GLU A 73 12.02 4.65 -2.80
CA GLU A 73 11.87 4.06 -4.12
C GLU A 73 11.28 5.06 -5.14
N GLU A 74 11.95 5.15 -6.28
CA GLU A 74 11.53 5.99 -7.41
C GLU A 74 10.14 5.60 -7.90
N ALA A 75 9.30 6.61 -8.15
CA ALA A 75 7.91 6.42 -8.56
C ALA A 75 7.74 5.65 -9.89
N GLU A 76 8.80 5.58 -10.71
CA GLU A 76 8.84 4.87 -12.00
C GLU A 76 8.82 3.34 -11.85
N LEU A 77 9.23 2.81 -10.70
CA LEU A 77 9.20 1.37 -10.40
C LEU A 77 7.93 0.94 -9.66
N MET A 78 7.03 1.88 -9.36
CA MET A 78 5.81 1.62 -8.62
C MET A 78 4.89 0.67 -9.41
N PRO A 79 4.45 -0.46 -8.83
CA PRO A 79 3.50 -1.34 -9.50
C PRO A 79 2.21 -0.59 -9.89
N ILE A 80 1.66 -0.93 -11.04
CA ILE A 80 0.45 -0.29 -11.56
C ILE A 80 -0.70 -0.41 -10.54
N GLY A 81 -1.28 0.73 -10.17
CA GLY A 81 -2.42 0.80 -9.26
C GLY A 81 -2.06 0.65 -7.79
N PHE A 82 -0.77 0.49 -7.45
CA PHE A 82 -0.30 0.42 -6.06
C PHE A 82 -0.72 1.64 -5.25
N GLU A 83 -0.64 2.84 -5.82
CA GLU A 83 -1.02 4.08 -5.17
C GLU A 83 -2.53 4.18 -4.87
N VAL A 84 -3.36 3.24 -5.35
CA VAL A 84 -4.78 3.14 -5.00
C VAL A 84 -5.10 1.86 -4.24
N ALA A 85 -4.45 0.73 -4.55
CA ALA A 85 -4.70 -0.55 -3.89
C ALA A 85 -4.15 -0.55 -2.46
N PHE A 86 -2.91 -0.09 -2.27
CA PHE A 86 -2.24 -0.12 -0.98
C PHE A 86 -2.92 0.77 0.08
N PRO A 87 -3.29 2.03 -0.22
CA PRO A 87 -4.09 2.81 0.72
C PRO A 87 -5.47 2.23 1.03
N SER A 88 -6.08 1.47 0.12
CA SER A 88 -7.34 0.78 0.43
C SER A 88 -7.13 -0.40 1.37
N LEU A 89 -5.99 -1.09 1.28
CA LEU A 89 -5.61 -2.10 2.27
C LEU A 89 -5.34 -1.46 3.63
N LEU A 90 -4.75 -0.25 3.67
CA LEU A 90 -4.57 0.50 4.92
C LEU A 90 -5.91 0.94 5.54
N ASP A 91 -6.90 1.32 4.72
CA ASP A 91 -8.25 1.63 5.22
C ASP A 91 -8.87 0.39 5.88
N ILE A 92 -8.79 -0.79 5.24
CA ILE A 92 -9.25 -2.07 5.82
C ILE A 92 -8.47 -2.40 7.10
N ALA A 93 -7.14 -2.23 7.07
CA ALA A 93 -6.29 -2.48 8.24
C ALA A 93 -6.69 -1.58 9.43
N LYS A 94 -7.10 -0.34 9.15
CA LYS A 94 -7.58 0.61 10.15
C LYS A 94 -8.94 0.21 10.72
N GLU A 95 -9.85 -0.30 9.89
CA GLU A 95 -11.13 -0.88 10.33
C GLU A 95 -10.94 -2.13 11.20
N LEU A 96 -9.88 -2.90 10.93
CA LEU A 96 -9.47 -4.05 11.73
C LEU A 96 -8.62 -3.68 12.95
N GLU A 97 -8.48 -2.39 13.25
CA GLU A 97 -7.74 -1.85 14.40
C GLU A 97 -6.27 -2.29 14.45
N LEU A 98 -5.64 -2.52 13.28
CA LEU A 98 -4.22 -2.85 13.21
C LEU A 98 -3.36 -1.64 13.59
N GLU A 99 -2.38 -1.86 14.47
CA GLU A 99 -1.43 -0.84 14.92
C GLU A 99 -0.40 -0.53 13.81
N ILE A 100 -0.70 0.44 12.96
CA ILE A 100 0.13 0.91 11.84
C ILE A 100 0.29 2.44 11.96
N PRO A 101 1.41 3.06 11.54
CA PRO A 101 1.57 4.52 11.57
C PRO A 101 0.78 5.17 10.44
N TYR A 102 -0.53 5.21 10.55
CA TYR A 102 -1.36 5.91 9.56
C TYR A 102 -0.98 7.40 9.42
N GLY A 103 -0.27 7.98 10.41
CA GLY A 103 0.28 9.33 10.36
C GLY A 103 1.67 9.47 9.74
N ASP A 104 2.35 8.40 9.32
CA ASP A 104 3.69 8.54 8.71
C ASP A 104 3.60 9.32 7.38
N PRO A 105 4.52 10.28 7.12
CA PRO A 105 4.55 11.04 5.88
C PRO A 105 4.54 10.20 4.60
N SER A 106 5.16 9.01 4.61
CA SER A 106 5.16 8.11 3.45
C SER A 106 3.77 7.57 3.14
N LEU A 107 2.99 7.22 4.16
CA LEU A 107 1.61 6.76 3.96
C LEU A 107 0.70 7.93 3.54
N GLN A 108 0.90 9.11 4.13
CA GLN A 108 0.19 10.33 3.72
C GLN A 108 0.48 10.73 2.27
N GLU A 109 1.71 10.54 1.81
CA GLU A 109 2.09 10.82 0.42
C GLU A 109 1.41 9.86 -0.55
N ILE A 110 1.34 8.57 -0.21
CA ILE A 110 0.62 7.58 -1.02
C ILE A 110 -0.89 7.90 -1.00
N ASP A 111 -1.45 8.31 0.15
CA ASP A 111 -2.84 8.79 0.22
C ASP A 111 -3.09 10.02 -0.64
N ALA A 112 -2.14 10.96 -0.70
CA ALA A 112 -2.21 12.11 -1.58
C ALA A 112 -2.16 11.69 -3.06
N LYS A 113 -1.29 10.72 -3.42
CA LYS A 113 -1.23 10.12 -4.76
C LYS A 113 -2.54 9.42 -5.12
N ARG A 114 -3.13 8.65 -4.20
CA ARG A 114 -4.48 8.08 -4.33
C ARG A 114 -5.49 9.16 -4.65
N ASN A 115 -5.57 10.20 -3.82
CA ASN A 115 -6.55 11.26 -3.97
C ASN A 115 -6.38 12.05 -5.28
N LEU A 116 -5.15 12.29 -5.72
CA LEU A 116 -4.87 12.90 -7.02
C LEU A 116 -5.31 11.99 -8.17
N LYS A 117 -5.06 10.68 -8.08
CA LYS A 117 -5.43 9.71 -9.12
C LYS A 117 -6.94 9.50 -9.17
N LEU A 118 -7.59 9.33 -8.02
CA LEU A 118 -9.05 9.32 -7.89
C LEU A 118 -9.66 10.63 -8.39
N LYS A 119 -9.09 11.79 -8.04
CA LYS A 119 -9.54 13.07 -8.58
C LYS A 119 -9.39 13.13 -10.10
N ARG A 120 -8.35 12.58 -10.71
CA ARG A 120 -8.25 12.51 -12.19
C ARG A 120 -9.32 11.62 -12.82
N TYR A 121 -9.69 10.52 -12.16
CA TYR A 121 -10.81 9.68 -12.62
C TYR A 121 -12.18 10.36 -12.38
N CYS A 122 -12.35 11.02 -11.23
CA CYS A 122 -13.59 11.66 -10.80
C CYS A 122 -13.73 13.14 -11.23
N SER A 123 -12.70 13.78 -11.80
CA SER A 123 -12.79 15.15 -12.33
C SER A 123 -13.10 15.16 -13.82
N LYS A 124 -13.09 14.00 -14.49
CA LYS A 124 -13.57 13.87 -15.87
C LYS A 124 -15.10 13.80 -15.97
N THR A 125 -15.82 13.73 -14.85
CA THR A 125 -17.26 14.01 -14.75
C THR A 125 -17.63 14.29 -13.28
N PRO A 126 -18.48 15.28 -12.99
CA PRO A 126 -18.99 15.48 -11.63
C PRO A 126 -19.69 14.20 -11.16
N VAL A 127 -19.59 13.94 -9.86
CA VAL A 127 -19.96 12.72 -9.08
C VAL A 127 -21.43 12.23 -9.26
N LEU A 128 -22.19 12.76 -10.23
CA LEU A 128 -23.46 12.19 -10.64
C LEU A 128 -23.36 11.04 -11.66
N HIS A 129 -22.25 10.95 -12.41
CA HIS A 129 -22.00 9.85 -13.36
C HIS A 129 -20.49 9.63 -13.47
N SER A 130 -19.93 8.57 -12.89
CA SER A 130 -18.52 8.27 -13.13
C SER A 130 -18.31 8.00 -14.64
N PRO A 131 -17.17 8.36 -15.25
CA PRO A 131 -16.91 8.04 -16.65
C PRO A 131 -17.01 6.52 -16.85
N PHE A 132 -16.61 5.76 -15.84
CA PHE A 132 -16.74 4.32 -15.82
C PHE A 132 -18.19 3.90 -15.94
N GLN A 133 -19.14 4.47 -15.20
CA GLN A 133 -20.56 4.08 -15.32
C GLN A 133 -21.12 4.32 -16.73
N THR A 134 -20.74 5.43 -17.37
CA THR A 134 -21.21 5.76 -18.72
C THR A 134 -20.57 4.90 -19.82
N TYR A 135 -19.36 4.39 -19.58
CA TYR A 135 -18.59 3.64 -20.56
C TYR A 135 -18.36 2.17 -20.17
N TRP A 136 -18.92 1.71 -19.05
CA TRP A 136 -18.82 0.33 -18.58
C TRP A 136 -19.54 -0.60 -19.55
N THR A 137 -18.88 -1.68 -19.92
CA THR A 137 -19.45 -2.77 -20.71
C THR A 137 -19.21 -4.09 -19.98
N GLU A 138 -19.94 -5.14 -20.32
CA GLU A 138 -19.72 -6.48 -19.74
C GLU A 138 -18.30 -7.00 -20.04
N ASP A 139 -17.68 -6.54 -21.13
CA ASP A 139 -16.32 -6.86 -21.53
C ASP A 139 -15.25 -5.96 -20.85
N GLY A 140 -15.66 -5.01 -20.00
CA GLY A 140 -14.78 -4.09 -19.30
C GLY A 140 -14.59 -2.73 -20.00
N ILE A 141 -13.49 -2.04 -19.71
CA ILE A 141 -13.19 -0.67 -20.17
C ILE A 141 -11.70 -0.44 -20.45
N CYS A 142 -11.37 0.70 -21.05
CA CYS A 142 -10.01 1.14 -21.40
C CYS A 142 -9.90 2.67 -21.29
N TRP A 143 -8.68 3.21 -21.44
CA TRP A 143 -8.37 4.63 -21.43
C TRP A 143 -9.18 5.45 -22.44
N ALA A 144 -9.66 4.81 -23.51
CA ALA A 144 -10.39 5.43 -24.62
C ALA A 144 -11.89 5.07 -24.60
N LYS A 145 -12.73 6.04 -24.98
CA LYS A 145 -14.18 5.83 -25.12
C LYS A 145 -14.49 5.03 -26.39
N ASN A 146 -15.46 4.12 -26.34
CA ASN A 146 -15.97 3.34 -27.49
C ASN A 146 -14.89 2.55 -28.25
N THR A 147 -13.89 2.02 -27.55
CA THR A 147 -12.90 1.10 -28.12
C THR A 147 -13.34 -0.35 -27.90
N ARG A 148 -12.91 -1.25 -28.79
CA ARG A 148 -13.02 -2.72 -28.62
C ARG A 148 -11.86 -3.33 -27.84
N VAL A 149 -10.88 -2.51 -27.48
CA VAL A 149 -9.71 -2.91 -26.70
C VAL A 149 -10.03 -2.60 -25.26
N HIS A 150 -10.12 -3.63 -24.42
CA HIS A 150 -10.33 -3.49 -22.98
C HIS A 150 -8.99 -3.69 -22.28
N GLU A 151 -8.68 -2.84 -21.30
CA GLU A 151 -7.46 -2.97 -20.52
C GLU A 151 -7.79 -3.47 -19.13
N VAL A 152 -7.05 -4.48 -18.68
CA VAL A 152 -7.26 -5.10 -17.36
C VAL A 152 -7.10 -4.08 -16.23
N ASP A 153 -6.19 -3.12 -16.36
CA ASP A 153 -5.94 -2.09 -15.34
C ASP A 153 -7.17 -1.18 -15.17
N ASP A 154 -7.62 -0.55 -16.26
CA ASP A 154 -8.80 0.31 -16.24
C ASP A 154 -10.06 -0.47 -15.86
N THR A 155 -10.21 -1.71 -16.34
CA THR A 155 -11.36 -2.57 -16.02
C THR A 155 -11.40 -2.92 -14.54
N SER A 156 -10.27 -3.36 -13.96
CA SER A 156 -10.18 -3.73 -12.54
C SER A 156 -10.42 -2.52 -11.64
N MET A 157 -9.86 -1.37 -12.02
CA MET A 157 -10.05 -0.11 -11.30
C MET A 157 -11.48 0.41 -11.40
N GLY A 158 -12.08 0.38 -12.59
CA GLY A 158 -13.48 0.75 -12.81
C GLY A 158 -14.44 -0.15 -12.04
N PHE A 159 -14.23 -1.47 -12.10
CA PHE A 159 -15.02 -2.46 -11.35
C PHE A 159 -14.99 -2.18 -9.85
N ARG A 160 -13.78 -2.00 -9.29
CA ARG A 160 -13.58 -1.72 -7.86
C ARG A 160 -14.26 -0.42 -7.43
N LEU A 161 -14.07 0.66 -8.20
CA LEU A 161 -14.66 1.96 -7.88
C LEU A 161 -16.19 1.94 -7.98
N LEU A 162 -16.75 1.27 -9.00
CA LEU A 162 -18.19 1.14 -9.16
C LEU A 162 -18.80 0.33 -8.02
N ARG A 163 -18.22 -0.82 -7.65
CA ARG A 163 -18.65 -1.60 -6.47
C ARG A 163 -18.59 -0.82 -5.17
N LEU A 164 -17.49 -0.10 -4.91
CA LEU A 164 -17.30 0.69 -3.68
C LEU A 164 -18.35 1.79 -3.52
N HIS A 165 -18.86 2.34 -4.63
CA HIS A 165 -19.92 3.35 -4.63
C HIS A 165 -21.33 2.77 -4.78
N GLY A 166 -21.50 1.45 -4.66
CA GLY A 166 -22.81 0.78 -4.64
C GLY A 166 -23.43 0.54 -6.01
N TYR A 167 -22.65 0.62 -7.09
CA TYR A 167 -23.12 0.28 -8.43
C TYR A 167 -23.04 -1.23 -8.67
N ASP A 168 -24.07 -1.77 -9.33
CA ASP A 168 -24.16 -3.18 -9.68
C ASP A 168 -23.35 -3.46 -10.96
N VAL A 169 -22.14 -3.99 -10.78
CA VAL A 169 -21.27 -4.45 -11.86
C VAL A 169 -20.93 -5.94 -11.67
N SER A 170 -21.10 -6.70 -12.75
CA SER A 170 -20.80 -8.13 -12.83
C SER A 170 -19.36 -8.36 -13.30
N ALA A 171 -18.73 -9.45 -12.83
CA ALA A 171 -17.36 -9.81 -13.19
C ALA A 171 -17.26 -10.57 -14.53
N GLY A 172 -18.38 -10.75 -15.24
CA GLY A 172 -18.47 -11.70 -16.35
C GLY A 172 -18.35 -13.16 -15.87
N GLU A 173 -18.79 -14.12 -16.68
CA GLU A 173 -18.51 -15.55 -16.48
C GLU A 173 -17.18 -15.95 -17.13
#